data_AF-A0A923DEZ5-F1
#
_entry.id   AF-A0A923DEZ5-F1
#
_cell.length_a   1.000
_cell.length_b   1.000
_cell.length_c   1.000
_cell.angle_alpha   90.00
_cell.angle_beta   90.00
_cell.angle_gamma   90.00
#
_symmetry.space_group_name_H-M   'P 1'
#
loop_
_entity.id
_entity.type
_entity.pdbx_description
1 polymer ?
#
loop_
_entity_poly.entity_id
_entity_poly.type
_entity_poly.pdbx_seq_one_letter_code
_entity_poly.pdbx_strand_id
1 'polypeptide(L)'
;MQNLLRTYRKKTDLSIEDVSHLLNMQDSSTLSRCERGYRKPNLEIIFTYHILFEVSVEKLFENEMKYTFRKIAQNIDPLIEVLKKQDMTRKVEARTSFLNSLKELIDKKI
;
A
#
# COMPACT_ATOMS: atom_id res chain seq x y z
N MET A 1 -1.98 -12.37 2.34
CA MET A 1 -1.79 -11.13 1.56
C MET A 1 -0.82 -11.44 0.44
N GLN A 2 -1.27 -11.36 -0.81
CA GLN A 2 -0.38 -11.58 -1.96
C GLN A 2 0.57 -10.39 -2.08
N ASN A 3 1.86 -10.66 -2.23
CA ASN A 3 2.90 -9.64 -2.33
C ASN A 3 4.07 -10.15 -3.19
N LEU A 4 4.97 -9.24 -3.56
CA LEU A 4 6.14 -9.55 -4.38
C LEU A 4 7.46 -9.51 -3.61
N LEU A 5 7.45 -9.52 -2.28
CA LEU A 5 8.67 -9.44 -1.44
C LEU A 5 9.68 -10.52 -1.87
N ARG A 6 9.26 -11.78 -1.88
CA ARG A 6 10.11 -12.91 -2.29
C ARG A 6 10.68 -12.73 -3.71
N THR A 7 9.84 -12.25 -4.62
CA THR A 7 10.21 -12.04 -6.02
C THR A 7 11.34 -11.03 -6.15
N TYR A 8 11.28 -9.91 -5.43
CA TYR A 8 12.33 -8.89 -5.49
C TYR A 8 13.61 -9.35 -4.80
N ARG A 9 13.53 -9.99 -3.63
CA ARG A 9 14.73 -10.54 -2.98
C ARG A 9 15.45 -11.55 -3.87
N LYS A 10 14.70 -12.45 -4.52
CA LYS A 10 15.26 -13.49 -5.40
C LYS A 10 15.87 -12.97 -6.71
N LYS A 11 15.76 -11.67 -7.01
CA LYS A 11 16.53 -11.02 -8.11
C LYS A 11 17.95 -10.65 -7.68
N THR A 12 18.30 -10.85 -6.42
CA THR A 12 19.62 -10.62 -5.84
C THR A 12 20.15 -11.92 -5.23
N ASP A 13 21.42 -11.93 -4.86
CA ASP A 13 22.04 -13.05 -4.15
C ASP A 13 21.73 -13.07 -2.65
N LEU A 14 20.94 -12.10 -2.13
CA LEU A 14 20.58 -12.07 -0.72
C LEU A 14 19.67 -13.24 -0.33
N SER A 15 20.14 -14.00 0.66
CA SER A 15 19.36 -15.02 1.34
C SER A 15 18.26 -14.39 2.19
N ILE A 16 17.34 -15.22 2.69
CA ILE A 16 16.33 -14.70 3.60
C ILE A 16 16.95 -14.41 4.98
N GLU A 17 18.01 -15.13 5.33
CA GLU A 17 18.83 -14.95 6.52
C GLU A 17 19.54 -13.58 6.49
N ASP A 18 20.11 -13.17 5.36
CA ASP A 18 20.75 -11.85 5.21
C ASP A 18 19.75 -10.72 5.48
N VAL A 19 18.57 -10.78 4.86
CA VAL A 19 17.53 -9.76 5.06
C VAL A 19 17.00 -9.80 6.49
N SER A 20 16.88 -10.99 7.10
CA SER A 20 16.45 -11.13 8.50
C SER A 20 17.48 -10.53 9.46
N HIS A 21 18.78 -10.71 9.17
CA HIS A 21 19.87 -10.12 9.91
C HIS A 21 19.84 -8.58 9.85
N LEU A 22 19.65 -8.01 8.66
CA LEU A 22 19.50 -6.56 8.47
C LEU A 22 18.27 -5.98 9.19
N LEU A 23 17.22 -6.78 9.36
CA LEU A 23 16.03 -6.45 10.14
C LEU A 23 16.20 -6.69 11.65
N ASN A 24 17.40 -7.06 12.11
CA ASN A 24 17.67 -7.44 13.49
C ASN A 24 16.68 -8.51 14.04
N MET A 25 16.28 -9.45 13.19
CA MET A 25 15.39 -10.56 13.58
C MET A 25 16.21 -11.73 14.12
N GLN A 26 15.71 -12.36 15.19
CA GLN A 26 16.34 -13.56 15.76
C GLN A 26 16.34 -14.76 14.81
N ASP A 27 15.33 -14.87 13.95
CA ASP A 27 15.21 -15.93 12.94
C ASP A 27 14.51 -15.45 11.66
N SER A 28 14.67 -16.22 10.57
CA SER A 28 14.05 -15.93 9.28
C SER A 28 12.62 -16.45 9.12
N SER A 29 12.05 -17.14 10.13
CA SER A 29 10.74 -17.79 10.03
C SER A 29 9.60 -16.77 9.86
N THR A 30 9.71 -15.62 10.53
CA THR A 30 8.73 -14.53 10.43
C THR A 30 8.79 -13.90 9.05
N LEU A 31 9.99 -13.59 8.57
CA LEU A 31 10.17 -13.01 7.23
C LEU A 31 9.72 -13.99 6.15
N SER A 32 10.01 -15.28 6.29
CA SER A 32 9.61 -16.31 5.33
C SER A 32 8.10 -16.45 5.22
N ARG A 33 7.37 -16.35 6.34
CA ARG A 33 5.91 -16.32 6.33
C ARG A 33 5.36 -15.04 5.68
N CYS A 34 6.04 -13.91 5.81
CA CYS A 34 5.66 -12.66 5.15
C CYS A 34 5.86 -12.74 3.62
N GLU A 35 7.03 -13.20 3.19
CA GLU A 35 7.37 -13.43 1.77
C GLU A 35 6.41 -14.38 1.06
N ARG A 36 5.91 -15.37 1.78
CA ARG A 36 4.94 -16.36 1.27
C ARG A 36 3.48 -15.91 1.42
N GLY A 37 3.24 -14.74 1.98
CA GLY A 37 1.89 -14.17 2.16
C GLY A 37 1.05 -14.79 3.28
N TYR A 38 1.63 -15.71 4.07
CA TYR A 38 1.00 -16.32 5.26
C TYR A 38 0.93 -15.37 6.45
N ARG A 39 1.78 -14.34 6.47
CA ARG A 39 1.78 -13.29 7.49
C ARG A 39 1.82 -11.91 6.81
N LYS A 40 1.15 -10.92 7.40
CA LYS A 40 1.25 -9.53 6.94
C LYS A 40 2.60 -8.94 7.39
N PRO A 41 3.40 -8.36 6.49
CA PRO A 41 4.61 -7.66 6.87
C PRO A 41 4.28 -6.39 7.66
N ASN A 42 5.11 -6.06 8.65
CA ASN A 42 5.05 -4.77 9.34
C ASN A 42 5.73 -3.67 8.49
N LEU A 43 5.67 -2.42 8.94
CA LEU A 43 6.27 -1.29 8.21
C LEU A 43 7.78 -1.43 8.04
N GLU A 44 8.47 -1.95 9.04
CA GLU A 44 9.92 -2.15 9.00
C GLU A 44 10.34 -3.13 7.89
N ILE A 45 9.65 -4.26 7.75
CA ILE A 45 9.85 -5.20 6.63
C ILE A 45 9.55 -4.51 5.30
N ILE A 46 8.42 -3.79 5.20
CA ILE A 46 8.02 -3.12 3.96
C ILE A 46 9.07 -2.12 3.51
N PHE A 47 9.52 -1.24 4.42
CA PHE A 47 10.51 -0.21 4.12
C PHE A 47 11.88 -0.82 3.86
N THR A 48 12.27 -1.89 4.55
CA THR A 48 13.51 -2.59 4.27
C THR A 48 13.52 -3.13 2.84
N TYR A 49 12.44 -3.76 2.37
CA TYR A 49 12.37 -4.23 0.98
C TYR A 49 12.35 -3.09 -0.03
N HIS A 50 11.65 -2.00 0.29
CA HIS A 50 11.65 -0.80 -0.54
C HIS A 50 13.07 -0.25 -0.74
N ILE A 51 13.85 -0.17 0.34
CA ILE A 51 15.22 0.37 0.34
C ILE A 51 16.20 -0.61 -0.30
N LEU A 52 16.22 -1.88 0.13
CA LEU A 52 17.20 -2.87 -0.33
C LEU A 52 17.08 -3.20 -1.82
N PHE A 53 15.85 -3.17 -2.35
CA PHE A 53 15.58 -3.62 -3.73
C PHE A 53 15.08 -2.50 -4.64
N GLU A 54 15.19 -1.23 -4.18
CA GLU A 54 14.80 -0.03 -4.93
C GLU A 54 13.43 -0.15 -5.62
N VAL A 55 12.47 -0.75 -4.91
CA VAL A 55 11.15 -1.09 -5.43
C VAL A 55 10.10 -0.29 -4.69
N SER A 56 9.16 0.32 -5.42
CA SER A 56 8.08 1.07 -4.81
C SER A 56 7.16 0.14 -3.99
N VAL A 57 6.58 0.66 -2.90
CA VAL A 57 5.65 -0.10 -2.06
C VAL A 57 4.43 -0.58 -2.85
N GLU A 58 3.98 0.21 -3.82
CA GLU A 58 2.88 -0.14 -4.72
C GLU A 58 3.21 -1.38 -5.55
N LYS A 59 4.45 -1.51 -6.05
CA LYS A 59 4.90 -2.71 -6.76
C LYS A 59 5.04 -3.92 -5.83
N LEU A 60 5.43 -3.72 -4.57
CA LEU A 60 5.49 -4.82 -3.60
C LEU A 60 4.10 -5.40 -3.29
N PHE A 61 3.04 -4.59 -3.37
CA PHE A 61 1.68 -4.94 -2.97
C PHE A 61 0.63 -4.55 -4.01
N GLU A 62 0.87 -4.82 -5.30
CA GLU A 62 0.03 -4.32 -6.41
C GLU A 62 -1.46 -4.63 -6.25
N ASN A 63 -1.79 -5.84 -5.81
CA ASN A 63 -3.19 -6.25 -5.61
C ASN A 63 -3.84 -5.49 -4.47
N GLU A 64 -3.12 -5.25 -3.38
CA GLU A 64 -3.64 -4.46 -2.27
C GLU A 64 -3.75 -2.99 -2.66
N MET A 65 -2.83 -2.47 -3.47
CA MET A 65 -2.92 -1.11 -4.00
C MET A 65 -4.16 -0.94 -4.89
N LYS A 66 -4.42 -1.89 -5.81
CA LYS A 66 -5.63 -1.91 -6.65
C LYS A 66 -6.90 -2.02 -5.79
N TYR A 67 -6.90 -2.88 -4.78
CA TYR A 67 -8.01 -3.00 -3.86
C TYR A 67 -8.26 -1.68 -3.10
N THR A 68 -7.20 -1.03 -2.62
CA THR A 68 -7.29 0.28 -1.97
C THR A 68 -7.84 1.34 -2.90
N PHE A 69 -7.38 1.42 -4.16
CA PHE A 69 -7.94 2.36 -5.14
C PHE A 69 -9.43 2.15 -5.36
N ARG A 70 -9.86 0.91 -5.60
CA ARG A 70 -11.28 0.58 -5.78
C ARG A 70 -12.11 0.94 -4.55
N LYS A 71 -11.61 0.62 -3.35
CA LYS A 71 -12.30 0.94 -2.10
C LYS A 71 -12.44 2.45 -1.92
N ILE A 72 -11.41 3.23 -2.21
CA ILE A 72 -11.50 4.70 -2.15
C ILE A 72 -12.50 5.21 -3.18
N ALA A 73 -12.39 4.80 -4.45
CA ALA A 73 -13.30 5.22 -5.52
C ALA A 73 -14.78 4.99 -5.17
N GLN A 74 -15.10 3.80 -4.65
CA GLN A 74 -16.46 3.44 -4.21
C GLN A 74 -17.02 4.35 -3.11
N ASN A 75 -16.16 5.00 -2.32
CA ASN A 75 -16.56 5.83 -1.18
C ASN A 75 -16.47 7.34 -1.46
N ILE A 76 -15.94 7.78 -2.61
CA ILE A 76 -15.85 9.21 -2.95
C ILE A 76 -17.24 9.81 -3.13
N ASP A 77 -18.06 9.27 -4.04
CA ASP A 77 -19.39 9.83 -4.34
C ASP A 77 -20.31 9.80 -3.11
N PRO A 78 -20.40 8.70 -2.33
CA PRO A 78 -21.16 8.72 -1.08
C PRO A 78 -20.73 9.81 -0.11
N LEU A 79 -19.42 10.08 0.02
CA LEU A 79 -18.92 11.14 0.89
C LEU A 79 -19.26 12.52 0.36
N ILE A 80 -19.19 12.74 -0.96
CA ILE A 80 -19.62 13.99 -1.59
C ILE A 80 -21.11 14.25 -1.31
N GLU A 81 -21.97 13.24 -1.44
CA GLU A 81 -23.40 13.39 -1.17
C GLU A 81 -23.71 13.66 0.30
N VAL A 82 -22.93 13.11 1.24
CA VAL A 82 -23.01 13.47 2.67
C VAL A 82 -22.58 14.92 2.89
N LEU A 83 -21.55 15.40 2.20
CA LEU A 83 -21.06 16.77 2.31
C LEU A 83 -22.04 17.81 1.77
N LYS A 84 -22.70 17.51 0.64
CA LYS A 84 -23.70 18.41 0.03
C LYS A 84 -24.94 18.63 0.91
N LYS A 85 -25.21 17.73 1.86
CA LYS A 85 -26.30 17.85 2.84
C LYS A 85 -25.95 18.74 4.04
N GLN A 86 -24.69 19.16 4.18
CA GLN A 86 -24.24 20.08 5.22
C GLN A 86 -24.39 21.52 4.76
N ASP A 87 -24.34 22.47 5.70
CA ASP A 87 -24.27 23.88 5.36
C ASP A 87 -23.07 24.17 4.46
N MET A 88 -23.31 24.89 3.36
CA MET A 88 -22.29 25.22 2.38
C MET A 88 -21.33 26.27 2.97
N THR A 89 -20.31 25.76 3.65
CA THR A 89 -19.19 26.55 4.14
C THR A 89 -17.99 26.39 3.20
N ARG A 90 -17.08 27.36 3.23
CA ARG A 90 -15.79 27.28 2.51
C ARG A 90 -15.03 25.96 2.77
N LYS A 91 -15.19 25.37 3.97
CA LYS A 91 -14.58 24.09 4.34
C LYS A 91 -15.24 22.91 3.63
N VAL A 92 -16.57 22.92 3.49
CA VAL A 92 -17.32 21.88 2.75
C VAL A 92 -16.98 21.97 1.26
N GLU A 93 -16.94 23.17 0.69
CA GLU A 93 -16.53 23.39 -0.71
C GLU A 93 -15.12 22.85 -0.99
N ALA A 94 -14.14 23.19 -0.15
CA ALA A 94 -12.77 22.73 -0.31
C ALA A 94 -12.65 21.19 -0.24
N ARG A 95 -13.40 20.54 0.66
CA ARG A 95 -13.42 19.07 0.78
C ARG A 95 -14.04 18.42 -0.44
N THR A 96 -15.16 18.93 -0.93
CA THR A 96 -15.83 18.43 -2.15
C THR A 96 -14.92 18.59 -3.37
N SER A 97 -14.27 19.75 -3.52
CA SER A 97 -13.30 19.99 -4.60
C SER A 97 -12.15 18.99 -4.55
N PHE A 98 -11.56 18.75 -3.37
CA PHE A 98 -10.50 17.77 -3.21
C PHE A 98 -10.95 16.36 -3.63
N LEU A 99 -12.15 15.94 -3.22
CA LEU A 99 -12.71 14.63 -3.55
C LEU A 99 -12.96 14.46 -5.06
N ASN A 100 -13.40 15.50 -5.75
CA ASN A 100 -13.55 15.50 -7.21
C ASN A 100 -12.18 15.32 -7.90
N SER A 101 -11.16 16.08 -7.49
CA SER A 101 -9.81 15.92 -8.05
C SER A 101 -9.20 14.55 -7.74
N LEU A 102 -9.49 13.99 -6.56
CA LEU A 102 -9.05 12.65 -6.19
C LEU A 102 -9.73 11.57 -7.06
N LYS A 103 -11.02 11.74 -7.35
CA LYS A 103 -11.77 10.83 -8.23
C LYS A 103 -11.12 10.73 -9.60
N GLU A 104 -10.85 11.87 -10.23
CA GLU A 104 -10.17 11.93 -11.52
C GLU A 104 -8.78 11.28 -11.51
N LEU A 105 -8.05 11.41 -10.39
CA LEU A 105 -6.73 10.78 -10.25
C LEU A 105 -6.84 9.26 -10.12
N ILE A 106 -7.82 8.76 -9.36
CA ILE A 106 -8.01 7.33 -9.13
C ILE A 106 -8.56 6.64 -10.38
N ASP A 107 -9.44 7.29 -11.14
CA ASP A 107 -9.98 6.76 -12.40
C ASP A 107 -8.88 6.54 -13.45
N LYS A 108 -7.74 7.24 -13.36
CA LYS A 108 -6.56 7.01 -14.22
C LYS A 108 -5.67 5.84 -13.75
N LYS A 109 -5.92 5.29 -12.56
CA LYS A 109 -5.09 4.26 -11.90
C LYS A 109 -5.76 2.88 -11.84
N ILE A 110 -7.07 2.82 -12.06
CA ILE A 110 -7.88 1.59 -12.14
C ILE A 110 -7.99 1.15 -13.59
#